data_AF-A0A947EDW8-F1
#
_entry.id   AF-A0A947EDW8-F1
#
_cell.length_a   1.000
_cell.length_b   1.000
_cell.length_c   1.000
_cell.angle_alpha   90.00
_cell.angle_beta   90.00
_cell.angle_gamma   90.00
#
_symmetry.space_group_name_H-M   'P 1'
#
loop_
_entity.id
_entity.type
_entity.pdbx_description
1 polymer ?
#
loop_
_entity_poly.entity_id
_entity_poly.type
_entity_poly.pdbx_seq_one_letter_code
_entity_poly.pdbx_strand_id
1 'polypeptide(L)'
;MDPTNIAAKQLARMRGMTRYYHERFFADVRWAGGLMVALFVAGWSFADEAFLVIPFVALWGATQTAFDASYLIFARQYAARLERYLNSRLGTDVLIAAELEDAYLFPLGKPKIVTAALGKGFSWFGFMTLFTTALGLVGFGYGLVLGMPELPNSWRPAYLGVLFTLTLVALLVGTWWFVTGVGERRLEDVLDRTFPP
;
A
#
# COMPACT_ATOMS: atom_id res chain seq x y z
N MET A 1 1.50 -36.96 5.40
CA MET A 1 2.41 -35.82 5.16
C MET A 1 2.61 -35.10 6.48
N ASP A 2 3.84 -34.75 6.83
CA ASP A 2 4.15 -34.05 8.09
C ASP A 2 3.62 -32.60 8.05
N PRO A 3 2.73 -32.21 8.98
CA PRO A 3 2.20 -30.85 9.08
C PRO A 3 3.29 -29.77 9.20
N THR A 4 4.42 -30.08 9.85
CA THR A 4 5.56 -29.16 10.01
C THR A 4 6.21 -28.86 8.68
N ASN A 5 6.44 -29.89 7.85
CA ASN A 5 6.96 -29.71 6.49
C ASN A 5 6.01 -28.91 5.59
N ILE A 6 4.69 -29.12 5.71
CA ILE A 6 3.69 -28.32 4.97
C ILE A 6 3.77 -26.85 5.39
N ALA A 7 3.81 -26.58 6.69
CA ALA A 7 3.93 -25.23 7.24
C ALA A 7 5.24 -24.54 6.81
N ALA A 8 6.38 -25.25 6.82
CA ALA A 8 7.66 -24.71 6.36
C ALA A 8 7.64 -24.34 4.87
N LYS A 9 7.08 -25.20 4.01
CA LYS A 9 6.89 -24.89 2.58
C LYS A 9 5.96 -23.70 2.39
N GLN A 10 4.89 -23.61 3.17
CA GLN A 10 3.97 -22.48 3.11
C GLN A 10 4.66 -21.17 3.57
N LEU A 11 5.47 -21.22 4.62
CA LEU A 11 6.24 -20.08 5.10
C LEU A 11 7.18 -19.57 4.01
N ALA A 12 7.93 -20.46 3.35
CA ALA A 12 8.78 -20.09 2.23
C ALA A 12 7.99 -19.41 1.09
N ARG A 13 6.78 -19.90 0.77
CA ARG A 13 5.88 -19.26 -0.20
C ARG A 13 5.42 -17.86 0.25
N MET A 14 5.06 -17.69 1.52
CA MET A 14 4.66 -16.38 2.05
C MET A 14 5.82 -15.39 2.06
N ARG A 15 7.04 -15.83 2.41
CA ARG A 15 8.24 -15.00 2.30
C ARG A 15 8.55 -14.59 0.85
N GLY A 16 8.36 -15.52 -0.09
CA GLY A 16 8.44 -15.21 -1.53
C GLY A 16 7.40 -14.18 -1.97
N MET A 17 6.17 -14.29 -1.48
CA MET A 17 5.09 -13.33 -1.74
C MET A 17 5.40 -11.95 -1.16
N THR A 18 5.94 -11.88 0.06
CA THR A 18 6.42 -10.63 0.69
C THR A 18 7.45 -9.94 -0.21
N ARG A 19 8.44 -10.67 -0.72
CA ARG A 19 9.44 -10.10 -1.65
C ARG A 19 8.78 -9.58 -2.93
N TYR A 20 7.92 -10.39 -3.55
CA TYR A 20 7.24 -10.03 -4.80
C TYR A 20 6.44 -8.73 -4.66
N TYR A 21 5.62 -8.59 -3.62
CA TYR A 21 4.81 -7.40 -3.43
C TYR A 21 5.61 -6.17 -2.97
N HIS A 22 6.76 -6.34 -2.31
CA HIS A 22 7.70 -5.23 -2.11
C HIS A 22 8.24 -4.73 -3.46
N GLU A 23 8.73 -5.64 -4.31
CA GLU A 23 9.27 -5.27 -5.63
C GLU A 23 8.19 -4.60 -6.49
N ARG A 24 6.95 -5.12 -6.45
CA ARG A 24 5.80 -4.56 -7.16
C ARG A 24 5.42 -3.18 -6.65
N PHE A 25 5.30 -3.00 -5.34
CA PHE A 25 5.00 -1.71 -4.72
C PHE A 25 5.98 -0.63 -5.19
N PHE A 26 7.29 -0.91 -5.14
CA PHE A 26 8.29 0.06 -5.60
C PHE A 26 8.27 0.27 -7.12
N ALA A 27 7.94 -0.76 -7.90
CA ALA A 27 7.76 -0.61 -9.34
C ALA A 27 6.58 0.33 -9.63
N ASP A 28 5.45 0.16 -8.95
CA ASP A 28 4.25 0.96 -9.15
C ASP A 28 4.45 2.41 -8.69
N VAL A 29 5.18 2.63 -7.58
CA VAL A 29 5.63 3.98 -7.18
C VAL A 29 6.49 4.63 -8.28
N ARG A 30 7.47 3.91 -8.83
CA ARG A 30 8.34 4.43 -9.90
C ARG A 30 7.55 4.71 -11.18
N TRP A 31 6.64 3.83 -11.56
CA TRP A 31 5.80 3.99 -12.73
C TRP A 31 4.87 5.19 -12.60
N ALA A 32 4.12 5.30 -11.49
CA ALA A 32 3.24 6.42 -11.26
C ALA A 32 4.02 7.75 -11.16
N GLY A 33 5.13 7.76 -10.43
CA GLY A 33 6.00 8.94 -10.31
C GLY A 33 6.59 9.37 -11.65
N GLY A 34 7.14 8.43 -12.42
CA GLY A 34 7.71 8.68 -13.74
C GLY A 34 6.66 9.17 -14.74
N LEU A 35 5.47 8.59 -14.74
CA LEU A 35 4.36 9.02 -15.58
C LEU A 35 3.88 10.43 -15.21
N MET A 36 3.77 10.76 -13.92
CA MET A 36 3.45 12.14 -13.50
C MET A 36 4.50 13.14 -13.99
N VAL A 37 5.80 12.83 -13.84
CA VAL A 37 6.88 13.69 -14.35
C VAL A 37 6.77 13.85 -15.87
N ALA A 38 6.55 12.76 -16.59
CA ALA A 38 6.38 12.80 -18.05
C ALA A 38 5.18 13.67 -18.47
N LEU A 39 4.05 13.57 -17.75
CA LEU A 39 2.88 14.40 -18.00
C LEU A 39 3.11 15.88 -17.67
N PHE A 40 3.85 16.17 -16.60
CA PHE A 40 4.26 17.54 -16.29
C PHE A 40 5.13 18.14 -17.40
N VAL A 41 6.15 17.40 -17.85
CA VAL A 41 7.00 17.82 -18.98
C VAL A 41 6.16 17.98 -20.25
N ALA A 42 5.24 17.05 -20.52
CA ALA A 42 4.38 17.12 -21.68
C ALA A 42 3.45 18.34 -21.65
N GLY A 43 2.89 18.64 -20.48
CA GLY A 43 2.12 19.84 -20.19
C GLY A 43 2.88 21.09 -20.61
N TRP A 44 4.05 21.32 -20.02
CA TRP A 44 4.83 22.52 -20.29
C TRP A 44 5.44 22.61 -21.69
N SER A 45 5.65 21.48 -22.35
CA SER A 45 6.45 21.44 -23.59
C SER A 45 5.61 21.27 -24.86
N PHE A 46 4.42 20.67 -24.76
CA PHE A 46 3.68 20.22 -25.94
C PHE A 46 2.17 20.47 -25.86
N ALA A 47 1.52 20.19 -24.73
CA ALA A 47 0.06 20.27 -24.62
C ALA A 47 -0.38 20.48 -23.16
N ASP A 48 -0.85 21.68 -22.83
CA ASP A 48 -1.27 22.04 -21.46
C ASP A 48 -2.40 21.12 -20.94
N GLU A 49 -3.22 20.53 -21.82
CA GLU A 49 -4.26 19.57 -21.45
C GLU A 49 -3.70 18.30 -20.78
N ALA A 50 -2.41 17.99 -20.95
CA ALA A 50 -1.76 16.87 -20.27
C ALA A 50 -1.85 17.00 -18.73
N PHE A 51 -1.92 18.22 -18.19
CA PHE A 51 -2.08 18.45 -16.76
C PHE A 51 -3.40 17.88 -16.22
N LEU A 52 -4.46 17.81 -17.03
CA LEU A 52 -5.77 17.23 -16.65
C LEU A 52 -5.69 15.71 -16.38
N VAL A 53 -4.64 15.03 -16.85
CA VAL A 53 -4.48 13.59 -16.65
C VAL A 53 -3.78 13.28 -15.31
N ILE A 54 -2.97 14.22 -14.81
CA ILE A 54 -2.12 14.03 -13.62
C ILE A 54 -2.92 13.66 -12.37
N PRO A 55 -4.05 14.31 -12.03
CA PRO A 55 -4.84 13.93 -10.85
C PRO A 55 -5.32 12.48 -10.88
N PHE A 56 -5.69 11.96 -12.06
CA PHE A 56 -6.10 10.58 -12.22
C PHE A 56 -4.93 9.61 -12.05
N VAL A 57 -3.77 9.94 -12.61
CA VAL A 57 -2.55 9.11 -12.44
C VAL A 57 -2.11 9.08 -10.98
N ALA A 58 -2.14 10.22 -10.30
CA ALA A 58 -1.80 10.31 -8.88
C ALA A 58 -2.75 9.47 -8.03
N LEU A 59 -4.07 9.58 -8.27
CA LEU A 59 -5.07 8.79 -7.56
C LEU A 59 -4.94 7.29 -7.84
N TRP A 60 -4.77 6.92 -9.12
CA TRP A 60 -4.55 5.53 -9.52
C TRP A 60 -3.31 4.94 -8.87
N GLY A 61 -2.17 5.65 -8.94
CA GLY A 61 -0.92 5.24 -8.30
C GLY A 61 -1.08 5.03 -6.80
N ALA A 62 -1.77 5.93 -6.10
CA ALA A 62 -2.06 5.76 -4.68
C ALA A 62 -2.91 4.50 -4.41
N THR A 63 -3.94 4.23 -5.22
CA THR A 63 -4.78 3.04 -5.04
C THR A 63 -4.05 1.73 -5.35
N GLN A 64 -3.19 1.70 -6.37
CA GLN A 64 -2.38 0.51 -6.72
C GLN A 64 -1.34 0.20 -5.64
N THR A 65 -0.62 1.21 -5.18
CA THR A 65 0.36 1.03 -4.10
C THR A 65 -0.29 0.62 -2.78
N ALA A 66 -1.49 1.13 -2.49
CA ALA A 66 -2.29 0.63 -1.36
C ALA A 66 -2.72 -0.83 -1.56
N PHE A 67 -3.12 -1.22 -2.77
CA PHE A 67 -3.44 -2.62 -3.09
C PHE A 67 -2.25 -3.56 -2.86
N ASP A 68 -1.07 -3.22 -3.36
CA ASP A 68 0.15 -4.02 -3.12
C ASP A 68 0.50 -4.12 -1.64
N ALA A 69 0.39 -3.00 -0.91
CA ALA A 69 0.59 -2.99 0.54
C ALA A 69 -0.39 -3.92 1.28
N SER A 70 -1.63 -4.06 0.80
CA SER A 70 -2.60 -4.98 1.40
C SER A 70 -2.15 -6.46 1.28
N TYR A 71 -1.58 -6.85 0.14
CA TYR A 71 -1.03 -8.19 -0.05
C TYR A 71 0.27 -8.41 0.71
N LEU A 72 1.09 -7.36 0.84
CA LEU A 72 2.26 -7.39 1.68
C LEU A 72 1.88 -7.68 3.15
N ILE A 73 0.88 -6.97 3.68
CA ILE A 73 0.36 -7.19 5.04
C ILE A 73 -0.19 -8.61 5.18
N PHE A 74 -0.95 -9.09 4.19
CA PHE A 74 -1.45 -10.46 4.16
C PHE A 74 -0.33 -11.50 4.28
N ALA A 75 0.69 -11.40 3.43
CA ALA A 75 1.80 -12.34 3.42
C ALA A 75 2.60 -12.32 4.73
N ARG A 76 2.83 -11.12 5.30
CA ARG A 76 3.52 -10.95 6.58
C ARG A 76 2.73 -11.52 7.76
N GLN A 77 1.41 -11.26 7.84
CA GLN A 77 0.54 -11.82 8.88
C GLN A 77 0.56 -13.35 8.86
N TYR A 78 0.43 -13.96 7.67
CA TYR A 78 0.43 -15.41 7.57
C TYR A 78 1.83 -16.00 7.87
N ALA A 79 2.90 -15.39 7.36
CA ALA A 79 4.27 -15.80 7.69
C ALA A 79 4.52 -15.75 9.21
N ALA A 80 4.13 -14.66 9.88
CA ALA A 80 4.27 -14.52 11.33
C ALA A 80 3.51 -15.59 12.11
N ARG A 81 2.34 -16.04 11.61
CA ARG A 81 1.61 -17.15 12.24
C ARG A 81 2.32 -18.49 12.05
N LEU A 82 2.82 -18.75 10.84
CA LEU A 82 3.55 -19.98 10.53
C LEU A 82 4.87 -20.09 11.29
N GLU A 83 5.59 -18.99 11.48
CA GLU A 83 6.82 -18.95 12.28
C GLU A 83 6.55 -19.30 13.74
N ARG A 84 5.54 -18.69 14.36
CA ARG A 84 5.12 -19.05 15.72
C ARG A 84 4.72 -20.51 15.85
N TYR A 85 3.95 -21.02 14.89
CA TYR A 85 3.56 -22.43 14.85
C TYR A 85 4.77 -23.38 14.73
N LEU A 86 5.77 -23.02 13.91
CA LEU A 86 6.96 -23.85 13.74
C LEU A 86 7.90 -23.77 14.95
N ASN A 87 8.15 -22.58 15.50
CA ASN A 87 8.97 -22.40 16.70
C ASN A 87 8.37 -23.15 17.90
N SER A 88 7.04 -23.12 18.08
CA SER A 88 6.39 -23.86 19.18
C SER A 88 6.56 -25.38 19.06
N ARG A 89 6.66 -25.91 17.83
CA ARG A 89 6.97 -27.32 17.57
C ARG A 89 8.45 -27.66 17.74
N LEU A 90 9.33 -26.71 17.48
CA LEU A 90 10.79 -26.87 17.68
C LEU A 90 11.19 -26.70 19.16
N GLY A 91 10.36 -26.04 19.97
CA GLY A 91 10.67 -25.70 21.37
C GLY A 91 11.73 -24.60 21.51
N THR A 92 12.03 -23.89 20.43
CA THR A 92 13.03 -22.82 20.39
C THR A 92 12.68 -21.77 19.32
N ASP A 93 13.00 -20.51 19.60
CA ASP A 93 12.72 -19.40 18.69
C ASP A 93 13.88 -19.19 17.71
N VAL A 94 13.85 -19.96 16.63
CA VAL A 94 14.85 -19.88 15.55
C VAL A 94 14.33 -19.06 14.37
N LEU A 95 13.03 -19.13 14.08
CA LEU A 95 12.40 -18.37 13.01
C LEU A 95 11.91 -17.02 13.56
N ILE A 96 12.75 -15.99 13.45
CA ILE A 96 12.51 -14.65 14.02
C ILE A 96 12.27 -13.57 12.96
N ALA A 97 12.10 -13.94 11.69
CA ALA A 97 12.03 -12.95 10.60
C ALA A 97 10.81 -12.02 10.72
N ALA A 98 9.67 -12.52 11.20
CA ALA A 98 8.50 -11.68 11.44
C ALA A 98 8.75 -10.60 12.51
N GLU A 99 9.46 -10.95 13.59
CA GLU A 99 9.85 -10.01 14.64
C GLU A 99 10.80 -8.93 14.10
N LEU A 100 11.81 -9.34 13.33
CA LEU A 100 12.74 -8.42 12.68
C LEU A 100 12.02 -7.47 11.71
N GLU A 101 11.08 -7.97 10.92
CA GLU A 101 10.29 -7.15 10.00
C GLU A 101 9.35 -6.19 10.73
N ASP A 102 8.76 -6.59 11.86
CA ASP A 102 7.90 -5.71 12.66
C ASP A 102 8.69 -4.56 13.28
N ALA A 103 9.92 -4.83 13.72
CA ALA A 103 10.82 -3.82 14.25
C ALA A 103 11.41 -2.89 13.16
N TYR A 104 11.73 -3.44 11.98
CA TYR A 104 12.42 -2.71 10.92
C TYR A 104 11.47 -2.00 9.94
N LEU A 105 10.38 -2.66 9.52
CA LEU A 105 9.44 -2.16 8.52
C LEU A 105 8.26 -1.46 9.16
N PHE A 106 7.37 -2.20 9.80
CA PHE A 106 6.22 -1.64 10.52
C PHE A 106 5.50 -2.76 11.28
N PRO A 107 4.92 -2.45 12.45
CA PRO A 107 4.21 -3.43 13.25
C PRO A 107 2.88 -3.88 12.61
N LEU A 108 2.64 -5.18 12.63
CA LEU A 108 1.34 -5.78 12.35
C LEU A 108 0.33 -5.51 13.49
N GLY A 109 -0.96 -5.53 13.18
CA GLY A 109 -2.08 -5.39 14.14
C GLY A 109 -2.25 -4.00 14.76
N LYS A 110 -1.35 -3.05 14.50
CA LYS A 110 -1.42 -1.68 15.01
C LYS A 110 -2.01 -0.69 13.98
N PRO A 111 -2.71 0.37 14.42
CA PRO A 111 -3.24 1.41 13.52
C PRO A 111 -2.15 2.03 12.66
N LYS A 112 -2.43 2.17 11.36
CA LYS A 112 -1.50 2.72 10.36
C LYS A 112 -2.24 3.27 9.15
N ILE A 113 -1.59 4.18 8.44
CA ILE A 113 -2.05 4.66 7.13
C ILE A 113 -1.31 3.85 6.07
N VAL A 114 -2.01 2.89 5.46
CA VAL A 114 -1.43 1.89 4.54
C VAL A 114 -0.37 1.05 5.25
N THR A 115 0.88 1.52 5.28
CA THR A 115 2.03 0.90 5.95
C THR A 115 2.74 1.84 6.92
N ALA A 116 2.34 3.12 6.97
CA ALA A 116 2.93 4.10 7.88
C ALA A 116 2.28 4.00 9.26
N ALA A 117 2.97 3.31 10.18
CA ALA A 117 2.63 3.34 11.60
C ALA A 117 3.02 4.69 12.21
N LEU A 118 2.11 5.28 12.99
CA LEU A 118 2.33 6.58 13.64
C LEU A 118 2.90 6.40 15.06
N GLY A 119 3.73 7.33 15.51
CA GLY A 119 4.32 7.32 16.85
C GLY A 119 5.52 6.38 16.98
N LYS A 120 5.56 5.57 18.04
CA LYS A 120 6.73 4.72 18.38
C LYS A 120 7.05 3.63 17.36
N GLY A 121 6.13 3.31 16.45
CA GLY A 121 6.33 2.34 15.37
C GLY A 121 6.75 2.93 14.04
N PHE A 122 7.06 4.24 13.99
CA PHE A 122 7.49 4.91 12.77
C PHE A 122 8.88 4.43 12.33
N SER A 123 9.02 4.16 11.03
CA SER A 123 10.23 3.59 10.43
C SER A 123 10.60 4.33 9.15
N TRP A 124 11.74 3.96 8.56
CA TRP A 124 12.12 4.44 7.24
C TRP A 124 11.09 4.05 6.17
N PHE A 125 10.49 2.87 6.27
CA PHE A 125 9.42 2.44 5.36
C PHE A 125 8.18 3.31 5.50
N GLY A 126 7.81 3.66 6.75
CA GLY A 126 6.73 4.61 7.04
C GLY A 126 7.01 6.00 6.47
N PHE A 127 8.24 6.52 6.63
CA PHE A 127 8.66 7.78 6.03
C PHE A 127 8.50 7.76 4.51
N MET A 128 9.03 6.73 3.83
CA MET A 128 8.93 6.61 2.37
C MET A 128 7.47 6.52 1.90
N THR A 129 6.61 5.84 2.66
CA THR A 129 5.17 5.77 2.38
C THR A 129 4.53 7.16 2.43
N LEU A 130 4.79 7.94 3.48
CA LEU A 130 4.25 9.29 3.62
C LEU A 130 4.85 10.26 2.60
N PHE A 131 6.15 10.17 2.33
CA PHE A 131 6.84 11.02 1.37
C PHE A 131 6.30 10.82 -0.04
N THR A 132 6.16 9.57 -0.49
CA THR A 132 5.57 9.25 -1.80
C THR A 132 4.10 9.66 -1.89
N THR A 133 3.34 9.49 -0.80
CA THR A 133 1.96 9.99 -0.70
C THR A 133 1.91 11.51 -0.84
N ALA A 134 2.80 12.25 -0.16
CA ALA A 134 2.87 13.70 -0.26
C ALA A 134 3.22 14.17 -1.67
N LEU A 135 4.16 13.49 -2.35
CA LEU A 135 4.45 13.77 -3.76
C LEU A 135 3.23 13.55 -4.67
N GLY A 136 2.47 12.47 -4.43
CA GLY A 136 1.22 12.21 -5.15
C GLY A 136 0.17 13.31 -4.90
N LEU A 137 0.03 13.78 -3.66
CA LEU A 137 -0.88 14.89 -3.32
C LEU A 137 -0.48 16.20 -3.98
N VAL A 138 0.82 16.54 -3.98
CA VAL A 138 1.34 17.71 -4.66
C VAL A 138 1.11 17.60 -6.16
N GLY A 139 1.40 16.45 -6.77
CA GLY A 139 1.14 16.18 -8.19
C GLY A 139 -0.33 16.33 -8.54
N PHE A 140 -1.23 15.73 -7.73
CA PHE A 140 -2.67 15.85 -7.88
C PHE A 140 -3.13 17.30 -7.85
N GLY A 141 -2.74 18.06 -6.82
CA GLY A 141 -3.16 19.44 -6.65
C GLY A 141 -2.62 20.35 -7.75
N TYR A 142 -1.33 20.20 -8.09
CA TYR A 142 -0.69 21.06 -9.07
C TYR A 142 -1.16 20.75 -10.50
N GLY A 143 -1.33 19.47 -10.85
CA GLY A 143 -1.95 19.07 -12.12
C GLY A 143 -3.37 19.61 -12.27
N LEU A 144 -4.15 19.62 -11.18
CA LEU A 144 -5.48 20.23 -11.19
C LEU A 144 -5.40 21.75 -11.42
N VAL A 145 -4.55 22.46 -10.69
CA VAL A 145 -4.39 23.93 -10.82
C VAL A 145 -3.97 24.32 -12.24
N LEU A 146 -3.01 23.60 -12.82
CA LEU A 146 -2.50 23.89 -14.15
C LEU A 146 -3.45 23.45 -15.27
N GLY A 147 -4.18 22.34 -15.10
CA GLY A 147 -5.09 21.83 -16.12
C GLY A 147 -6.46 22.51 -16.16
N MET A 148 -6.94 23.06 -15.04
CA MET A 148 -8.29 23.66 -14.96
C MET A 148 -8.56 24.81 -15.95
N PRO A 149 -7.61 25.72 -16.23
CA PRO A 149 -7.79 26.76 -17.26
C PRO A 149 -8.12 26.19 -18.64
N GLU A 150 -7.47 25.07 -19.02
CA GLU A 150 -7.61 24.43 -20.33
C GLU A 150 -8.96 23.74 -20.55
N LEU A 151 -9.67 23.43 -19.46
CA LEU A 151 -10.95 22.73 -19.57
C LEU A 151 -12.10 23.73 -19.83
N PRO A 152 -12.93 23.52 -20.87
CA PRO A 152 -14.09 24.39 -21.12
C PRO A 152 -15.05 24.43 -19.94
N ASN A 153 -15.63 25.61 -19.66
CA ASN A 153 -16.53 25.80 -18.52
C ASN A 153 -17.71 24.81 -18.47
N SER A 154 -18.21 24.36 -19.63
CA SER A 154 -19.27 23.35 -19.71
C SER A 154 -18.87 21.97 -19.19
N TRP A 155 -17.58 21.61 -19.29
CA TRP A 155 -17.05 20.31 -18.90
C TRP A 155 -16.44 20.30 -17.49
N ARG A 156 -16.09 21.46 -16.93
CA ARG A 156 -15.53 21.59 -15.58
C ARG A 156 -16.36 20.88 -14.50
N PRO A 157 -17.69 21.02 -14.43
CA PRO A 157 -18.48 20.34 -13.41
C PRO A 157 -18.41 18.81 -13.54
N ALA A 158 -18.44 18.28 -14.77
CA ALA A 158 -18.37 16.85 -15.01
C ALA A 158 -16.99 16.29 -14.62
N TYR A 159 -15.91 16.96 -15.04
CA TYR A 159 -14.55 16.56 -14.68
C TYR A 159 -14.32 16.55 -13.17
N LEU A 160 -14.68 17.65 -12.49
CA LEU A 160 -14.54 17.76 -11.03
C LEU A 160 -15.45 16.76 -10.30
N GLY A 161 -16.67 16.55 -10.79
CA GLY A 161 -17.60 15.58 -10.22
C GLY A 161 -17.05 14.15 -10.27
N VAL A 162 -16.49 13.73 -11.41
CA VAL A 162 -15.84 12.42 -11.55
C VAL A 162 -14.62 12.32 -10.64
N LEU A 163 -13.71 13.30 -10.70
CA LEU A 163 -12.48 13.28 -9.90
C LEU A 163 -12.80 13.24 -8.40
N PHE A 164 -13.72 14.08 -7.94
CA PHE A 164 -14.18 14.12 -6.55
C PHE A 164 -14.78 12.78 -6.12
N THR A 165 -15.64 12.18 -6.95
CA THR A 165 -16.29 10.89 -6.63
C THR A 165 -15.23 9.79 -6.47
N LEU A 166 -14.28 9.70 -7.39
CA LEU A 166 -13.22 8.70 -7.32
C LEU A 166 -12.31 8.92 -6.09
N THR A 167 -11.91 10.16 -5.83
CA THR A 167 -11.11 10.51 -4.65
C THR A 167 -11.84 10.16 -3.36
N LEU A 168 -13.14 10.51 -3.26
CA LEU A 168 -13.95 10.22 -2.09
C LEU A 168 -14.07 8.72 -1.85
N VAL A 169 -14.38 7.93 -2.88
CA VAL A 169 -14.47 6.47 -2.77
C VAL A 169 -13.12 5.88 -2.34
N ALA A 170 -12.01 6.30 -2.95
CA ALA A 170 -10.68 5.80 -2.60
C ALA A 170 -10.32 6.11 -1.13
N LEU A 171 -10.61 7.33 -0.66
CA LEU A 171 -10.35 7.72 0.73
C LEU A 171 -11.23 6.95 1.71
N LEU A 172 -12.54 6.81 1.43
CA LEU A 172 -13.46 6.08 2.30
C LEU A 172 -13.07 4.60 2.41
N VAL A 173 -12.80 3.95 1.29
CA VAL A 173 -12.40 2.53 1.26
C VAL A 173 -11.03 2.34 1.89
N GLY A 174 -10.05 3.18 1.57
CA GLY A 174 -8.71 3.11 2.16
C GLY A 174 -8.72 3.34 3.67
N THR A 175 -9.48 4.33 4.15
CA THR A 175 -9.64 4.59 5.59
C THR A 175 -10.31 3.41 6.28
N TRP A 176 -11.42 2.91 5.73
CA TRP A 176 -12.09 1.74 6.27
C TRP A 176 -11.17 0.52 6.32
N TRP A 177 -10.40 0.25 5.26
CA TRP A 177 -9.55 -0.94 5.20
C TRP A 177 -8.32 -0.86 6.11
N PHE A 178 -7.53 0.22 6.00
CA PHE A 178 -6.23 0.35 6.67
C PHE A 178 -6.32 1.03 8.04
N VAL A 179 -6.98 2.19 8.11
CA VAL A 179 -7.00 3.00 9.33
C VAL A 179 -7.88 2.35 10.39
N THR A 180 -9.07 1.89 10.00
CA THR A 180 -9.91 1.16 10.96
C THR A 180 -9.43 -0.27 11.20
N GLY A 181 -8.48 -0.79 10.40
CA GLY A 181 -7.85 -2.10 10.60
C GLY A 181 -8.73 -3.31 10.21
N VAL A 182 -9.77 -3.12 9.40
CA VAL A 182 -10.68 -4.20 9.00
C VAL A 182 -9.96 -5.31 8.24
N GLY A 183 -9.01 -4.95 7.36
CA GLY A 183 -8.27 -5.93 6.58
C GLY A 183 -7.50 -6.92 7.44
N GLU A 184 -6.73 -6.42 8.41
CA GLU A 184 -5.94 -7.25 9.31
C GLU A 184 -6.81 -8.08 10.26
N ARG A 185 -7.87 -7.50 10.85
CA ARG A 185 -8.79 -8.26 11.71
C ARG A 185 -9.40 -9.46 11.01
N ARG A 186 -9.81 -9.30 9.74
CA ARG A 186 -10.34 -10.42 8.95
C ARG A 186 -9.34 -11.56 8.79
N LEU A 187 -8.04 -11.24 8.69
CA LEU A 187 -6.98 -12.24 8.59
C LEU A 187 -6.73 -12.90 9.95
N GLU A 188 -6.64 -12.10 11.01
CA GLU A 188 -6.46 -12.58 12.39
C GLU A 188 -7.58 -13.55 12.78
N ASP A 189 -8.83 -13.23 12.48
CA ASP A 189 -9.99 -14.11 12.74
C ASP A 189 -9.84 -15.51 12.12
N VAL A 190 -9.31 -15.60 10.90
CA VAL A 190 -9.10 -16.89 10.20
C VAL A 190 -7.87 -17.61 10.75
N LEU A 191 -6.80 -16.86 11.00
CA LEU A 191 -5.56 -17.41 11.53
C LEU A 191 -5.75 -17.96 12.95
N ASP A 192 -6.50 -17.29 13.81
CA ASP A 192 -6.77 -17.72 15.20
C ASP A 192 -7.59 -19.00 15.27
N ARG A 193 -8.54 -19.18 14.34
CA ARG A 193 -9.32 -20.43 14.22
C ARG A 193 -8.48 -21.60 13.75
N THR A 194 -7.45 -21.35 12.93
CA THR A 194 -6.66 -22.39 12.26
C THR A 194 -5.39 -22.74 13.04
N PHE A 195 -4.75 -21.74 13.61
CA PHE A 195 -3.50 -21.80 14.38
C PHE A 195 -3.73 -21.05 15.70
N PRO A 196 -4.39 -21.67 16.68
CA PRO A 196 -4.58 -21.04 17.99
C PRO A 196 -3.23 -20.69 18.61
N PRO A 197 -3.17 -19.59 19.40
CA PRO A 197 -1.96 -19.10 20.03
C PRO A 197 -1.32 -20.13 20.98
#